data_AF-A0A844TYN4-F1
#
_entry.id   AF-A0A844TYN4-F1
#
_cell.length_a   1.000
_cell.length_b   1.000
_cell.length_c   1.000
_cell.angle_alpha   90.00
_cell.angle_beta   90.00
_cell.angle_gamma   90.00
#
_symmetry.space_group_name_H-M   'P 1'
#
loop_
_entity.id
_entity.type
_entity.pdbx_description
1 polymer ?
#
loop_
_entity_poly.entity_id
_entity_poly.type
_entity_poly.pdbx_seq_one_letter_code
_entity_poly.pdbx_strand_id
1 'polypeptide(L)'
;MESNSIYGHYTYKKYPNNEPIGISGTYHKGDLRIGEEVYNFQSKKMINTGLFTAKDFQNFDVVSGIWTNMLTSKQLDFELIAVEKQPSVQYFYTLNTRESDDSDKKKHYYEFDAIKLYDSNRKLLQEVELPFSYCYKQEELNTILEDYNFDGYLDLVVYHRFPFQARRDYGLYLLIYNPVSKKFDYQPQYREEFGHYVRADHLKEVLVVETADGRGNESKYEYKVIDDNFYLVRYWSQTEFGDSEEISYEVRDGKSVEINRR
;
A
#
# COMPACT_ATOMS: atom_id res chain seq x y z
N MET A 1 4.90 -23.99 -5.04
CA MET A 1 5.90 -23.44 -4.11
C MET A 1 5.59 -21.97 -3.98
N GLU A 2 5.14 -21.54 -2.81
CA GLU A 2 4.82 -20.14 -2.54
C GLU A 2 6.13 -19.34 -2.51
N SER A 3 6.36 -18.57 -3.57
CA SER A 3 7.33 -17.49 -3.56
C SER A 3 6.58 -16.22 -3.23
N ASN A 4 6.96 -15.56 -2.14
CA ASN A 4 6.42 -14.24 -1.83
C ASN A 4 6.94 -13.29 -2.91
N SER A 5 6.03 -12.63 -3.63
CA SER A 5 6.40 -11.57 -4.56
C SER A 5 6.75 -10.31 -3.78
N ILE A 6 7.76 -9.61 -4.27
CA ILE A 6 8.17 -8.30 -3.77
C ILE A 6 8.07 -7.32 -4.93
N TYR A 7 7.53 -6.14 -4.66
CA TYR A 7 7.48 -5.04 -5.61
C TYR A 7 7.74 -3.74 -4.85
N GLY A 8 8.26 -2.74 -5.54
CA GLY A 8 8.55 -1.45 -4.95
C GLY A 8 9.18 -0.51 -5.95
N HIS A 9 9.61 0.65 -5.45
CA HIS A 9 10.35 1.62 -6.23
C HIS A 9 11.43 2.26 -5.36
N TYR A 10 12.50 2.76 -5.97
CA TYR A 10 13.48 3.60 -5.29
C TYR A 10 13.87 4.81 -6.12
N THR A 11 14.35 5.87 -5.47
CA THR A 11 14.87 7.08 -6.12
C THR A 11 16.32 7.31 -5.71
N TYR A 12 17.11 7.93 -6.59
CA TYR A 12 18.47 8.35 -6.24
C TYR A 12 18.43 9.63 -5.44
N LYS A 13 18.99 9.64 -4.22
CA LYS A 13 19.05 10.84 -3.37
C LYS A 13 19.71 12.06 -4.05
N LYS A 14 20.69 11.83 -4.94
CA LYS A 14 21.35 12.90 -5.71
C LYS A 14 20.41 13.52 -6.76
N TYR A 15 19.39 12.77 -7.19
CA TYR A 15 18.42 13.14 -8.22
C TYR A 15 17.00 12.80 -7.73
N PRO A 16 16.52 13.46 -6.66
CA PRO A 16 15.29 13.06 -5.97
C PRO A 16 14.03 13.27 -6.81
N ASN A 17 14.12 14.08 -7.88
CA ASN A 17 13.03 14.39 -8.79
C ASN A 17 13.00 13.49 -10.03
N ASN A 18 13.91 12.51 -10.14
CA ASN A 18 13.83 11.54 -11.22
C ASN A 18 12.64 10.61 -11.02
N GLU A 19 12.13 10.08 -12.13
CA GLU A 19 11.15 9.01 -12.10
C GLU A 19 11.64 7.86 -11.19
N PRO A 20 10.78 7.38 -10.27
CA PRO A 20 11.11 6.23 -9.44
C PRO A 20 11.48 5.02 -10.30
N ILE A 21 12.50 4.29 -9.88
CA ILE A 21 12.93 3.08 -10.56
C ILE A 21 12.16 1.91 -9.97
N GLY A 22 11.40 1.24 -10.82
CA GLY A 22 10.64 0.05 -10.46
C GLY A 22 11.55 -1.12 -10.11
N ILE A 23 11.19 -1.81 -9.03
CA ILE A 23 11.84 -3.03 -8.61
C ILE A 23 10.80 -4.12 -8.38
N SER A 24 11.12 -5.34 -8.78
CA SER A 24 10.27 -6.51 -8.53
C SER A 24 11.10 -7.77 -8.32
N GLY A 25 10.58 -8.70 -7.54
CA GLY A 25 11.39 -9.81 -7.09
C GLY A 25 10.65 -10.88 -6.35
N THR A 26 11.42 -11.81 -5.81
CA THR A 26 10.93 -12.88 -4.97
C THR A 26 11.77 -12.98 -3.70
N TYR A 27 11.09 -13.40 -2.63
CA TYR A 27 11.71 -13.82 -1.39
C TYR A 27 11.32 -15.26 -1.09
N HIS A 28 12.32 -16.09 -0.81
CA HIS A 28 12.11 -17.47 -0.38
C HIS A 28 13.21 -17.91 0.58
N LYS A 29 12.85 -18.27 1.81
CA LYS A 29 13.76 -18.88 2.82
C LYS A 29 15.08 -18.10 3.03
N GLY A 30 15.02 -16.79 3.19
CA GLY A 30 16.22 -15.96 3.40
C GLY A 30 16.93 -15.55 2.11
N ASP A 31 16.50 -16.03 0.94
CA ASP A 31 17.02 -15.60 -0.35
C ASP A 31 16.12 -14.52 -0.95
N LEU A 32 16.67 -13.31 -1.08
CA LEU A 32 16.04 -12.19 -1.77
C LEU A 32 16.67 -12.00 -3.14
N ARG A 33 15.81 -11.89 -4.16
CA ARG A 33 16.21 -11.51 -5.51
C ARG A 33 15.25 -10.48 -6.06
N ILE A 34 15.76 -9.27 -6.31
CA ILE A 34 14.97 -8.16 -6.83
C ILE A 34 15.64 -7.64 -8.10
N GLY A 35 14.93 -7.69 -9.22
CA GLY A 35 15.32 -7.04 -10.47
C GLY A 35 14.94 -5.56 -10.46
N GLU A 36 15.82 -4.75 -11.04
CA GLU A 36 15.60 -3.35 -11.36
C GLU A 36 15.21 -3.24 -12.83
N GLU A 37 14.07 -2.62 -13.11
CA GLU A 37 13.56 -2.51 -14.47
C GLU A 37 13.33 -1.05 -14.85
N VAL A 38 13.79 -0.69 -16.05
CA VAL A 38 13.58 0.65 -16.62
C VAL A 38 12.97 0.51 -18.01
N TYR A 39 12.00 1.38 -18.32
CA TYR A 39 11.44 1.44 -19.66
C TYR A 39 12.45 2.06 -20.64
N ASN A 40 12.84 1.30 -21.67
CA ASN A 40 13.69 1.80 -22.73
C ASN A 40 12.83 2.31 -23.90
N PHE A 41 12.86 3.62 -24.15
CA PHE A 41 12.08 4.25 -25.21
C PHE A 41 12.49 3.85 -26.64
N GLN A 42 13.75 3.46 -26.86
CA GLN A 42 14.23 3.06 -28.18
C GLN A 42 13.72 1.65 -28.55
N SER A 43 13.78 0.72 -27.59
CA SER A 43 13.32 -0.66 -27.79
C SER A 43 11.84 -0.86 -27.46
N LYS A 44 11.20 0.12 -26.82
CA LYS A 44 9.81 0.09 -26.31
C LYS A 44 9.55 -1.09 -25.37
N LYS A 45 10.54 -1.47 -24.57
CA LYS A 45 10.47 -2.62 -23.65
C LYS A 45 11.05 -2.24 -22.29
N MET A 46 10.55 -2.93 -21.25
CA MET A 46 11.24 -2.98 -19.97
C MET A 46 12.55 -3.73 -20.17
N ILE A 47 13.65 -3.14 -19.68
CA ILE A 47 14.95 -3.77 -19.63
C ILE A 47 15.37 -3.91 -18.17
N ASN A 48 15.92 -5.07 -17.83
CA ASN A 48 16.52 -5.27 -16.53
C ASN A 48 17.89 -4.60 -16.50
N THR A 49 18.06 -3.59 -15.65
CA THR A 49 19.28 -2.79 -15.53
C THR A 49 20.13 -3.19 -14.32
N GLY A 50 19.53 -3.86 -13.35
CA GLY A 50 20.15 -4.18 -12.07
C GLY A 50 19.52 -5.39 -11.38
N LEU A 51 20.30 -6.06 -10.54
CA LEU A 51 19.84 -7.19 -9.75
C LEU A 51 20.36 -7.07 -8.32
N PHE A 52 19.47 -6.86 -7.38
CA PHE A 52 19.74 -6.94 -5.95
C PHE A 52 19.63 -8.40 -5.50
N THR A 53 20.66 -8.89 -4.81
CA THR A 53 20.65 -10.20 -4.16
C THR A 53 21.08 -10.07 -2.71
N ALA A 54 20.28 -10.61 -1.80
CA ALA A 54 20.65 -10.81 -0.40
C ALA A 54 20.37 -12.26 -0.03
N LYS A 55 21.24 -12.87 0.78
CA LYS A 55 21.12 -14.27 1.19
C LYS A 55 21.19 -14.40 2.70
N ASP A 56 20.61 -15.47 3.20
CA ASP A 56 20.68 -15.90 4.59
C ASP A 56 20.20 -14.85 5.62
N PHE A 57 19.47 -13.81 5.19
CA PHE A 57 18.97 -12.79 6.11
C PHE A 57 17.75 -13.34 6.86
N GLN A 58 17.71 -13.05 8.17
CA GLN A 58 16.73 -13.62 9.10
C GLN A 58 15.74 -12.58 9.64
N ASN A 59 16.02 -11.30 9.46
CA ASN A 59 15.17 -10.18 9.88
C ASN A 59 15.12 -9.11 8.77
N PHE A 60 13.98 -8.43 8.68
CA PHE A 60 13.76 -7.37 7.70
C PHE A 60 14.21 -5.99 8.20
N ASP A 61 14.77 -5.89 9.41
CA ASP A 61 15.25 -4.61 9.97
C ASP A 61 16.36 -4.00 9.11
N VAL A 62 17.26 -4.85 8.63
CA VAL A 62 18.34 -4.48 7.71
C VAL A 62 18.54 -5.62 6.72
N VAL A 63 18.41 -5.31 5.43
CA VAL A 63 18.70 -6.24 4.33
C VAL A 63 19.94 -5.75 3.60
N SER A 64 21.05 -6.45 3.78
CA SER A 64 22.31 -6.16 3.10
C SER A 64 22.59 -7.17 2.00
N GLY A 65 23.22 -6.74 0.92
CA GLY A 65 23.49 -7.62 -0.20
C GLY A 65 24.31 -6.97 -1.31
N ILE A 66 24.27 -7.58 -2.50
CA ILE A 66 24.98 -7.12 -3.68
C ILE A 66 23.97 -6.69 -4.74
N TRP A 67 24.12 -5.47 -5.24
CA TRP A 67 23.50 -5.01 -6.47
C TRP A 67 24.48 -5.25 -7.62
N THR A 68 24.02 -5.92 -8.67
CA THR A 68 24.79 -6.15 -9.90
C THR A 68 24.17 -5.38 -11.05
N ASN A 69 24.93 -4.51 -11.69
CA ASN A 69 24.52 -3.85 -12.92
C ASN A 69 24.48 -4.89 -14.07
N MET A 70 23.31 -5.16 -14.62
CA MET A 70 23.14 -6.22 -15.62
C MET A 70 23.71 -5.87 -17.00
N LEU A 71 24.10 -4.61 -17.24
CA LEU A 71 24.69 -4.14 -18.50
C LEU A 71 26.22 -4.15 -18.49
N THR A 72 26.84 -3.96 -17.32
CA THR A 72 28.28 -3.78 -17.16
C THR A 72 28.94 -4.79 -16.21
N SER A 73 28.13 -5.62 -15.54
CA SER A 73 28.56 -6.57 -14.50
C SER A 73 29.25 -5.93 -13.29
N LYS A 74 29.22 -4.60 -13.16
CA LYS A 74 29.71 -3.90 -11.96
C LYS A 74 28.85 -4.25 -10.76
N GLN A 75 29.48 -4.35 -9.60
CA GLN A 75 28.82 -4.71 -8.35
C GLN A 75 29.00 -3.60 -7.33
N LEU A 76 27.98 -3.42 -6.50
CA LEU A 76 27.98 -2.52 -5.36
C LEU A 76 27.31 -3.24 -4.18
N ASP A 77 27.90 -3.09 -3.00
CA ASP A 77 27.23 -3.47 -1.77
C ASP A 77 26.04 -2.52 -1.55
N PHE A 78 24.92 -3.07 -1.09
CA PHE A 78 23.76 -2.27 -0.68
C PHE A 78 23.34 -2.64 0.74
N GLU A 79 22.64 -1.71 1.37
CA GLU A 79 21.93 -1.90 2.62
C GLU A 79 20.57 -1.21 2.50
N LEU A 80 19.51 -1.97 2.74
CA LEU A 80 18.14 -1.47 2.89
C LEU A 80 17.80 -1.54 4.37
N ILE A 81 17.58 -0.38 4.99
CA ILE A 81 17.17 -0.28 6.39
C ILE A 81 15.66 -0.06 6.38
N ALA A 82 14.93 -0.90 7.11
CA ALA A 82 13.49 -0.68 7.31
C ALA A 82 13.26 0.64 8.05
N VAL A 83 12.23 1.37 7.64
CA VAL A 83 11.79 2.59 8.34
C VAL A 83 10.83 2.23 9.47
N GLU A 84 10.21 1.06 9.38
CA GLU A 84 9.31 0.51 10.36
C GLU A 84 10.06 -0.01 11.58
N LYS A 85 9.46 0.11 12.76
CA LYS A 85 9.99 -0.33 14.06
C LYS A 85 9.89 -1.84 14.26
N GLN A 86 9.00 -2.52 13.55
CA GLN A 86 8.77 -3.97 13.63
C GLN A 86 8.50 -4.60 12.26
N PRO A 87 9.42 -4.46 11.29
CA PRO A 87 9.20 -4.89 9.90
C PRO A 87 9.09 -6.42 9.75
N SER A 88 9.54 -7.17 10.75
CA SER A 88 9.50 -8.64 10.75
C SER A 88 8.27 -9.22 11.47
N VAL A 89 7.29 -8.39 11.85
CA VAL A 89 6.09 -8.85 12.57
C VAL A 89 5.23 -9.74 11.67
N GLN A 90 4.68 -10.81 12.25
CA GLN A 90 3.80 -11.74 11.55
C GLN A 90 2.48 -11.87 12.31
N TYR A 91 1.39 -11.74 11.56
CA TYR A 91 0.03 -11.98 12.03
C TYR A 91 -0.62 -13.06 11.18
N PHE A 92 -1.45 -13.89 11.81
CA PHE A 92 -2.41 -14.72 11.08
C PHE A 92 -3.79 -14.13 11.25
N TYR A 93 -4.67 -14.37 10.29
CA TYR A 93 -6.03 -13.87 10.36
C TYR A 93 -7.05 -14.91 9.86
N THR A 94 -8.29 -14.75 10.30
CA THR A 94 -9.45 -15.45 9.76
C THR A 94 -10.62 -14.49 9.67
N LEU A 95 -11.30 -14.42 8.54
CA LEU A 95 -12.57 -13.70 8.43
C LEU A 95 -13.71 -14.53 9.02
N ASN A 96 -14.66 -13.85 9.65
CA ASN A 96 -15.96 -14.43 9.99
C ASN A 96 -16.86 -14.41 8.74
N THR A 97 -16.78 -15.44 7.91
CA THR A 97 -17.54 -15.51 6.65
C THR A 97 -18.83 -16.30 6.77
N ARG A 98 -19.83 -15.90 5.97
CA ARG A 98 -21.09 -16.65 5.75
C ARG A 98 -21.50 -16.61 4.28
N GLU A 99 -22.40 -17.52 3.90
CA GLU A 99 -23.02 -17.45 2.58
C GLU A 99 -24.05 -16.31 2.52
N SER A 100 -24.10 -15.64 1.38
CA SER A 100 -25.14 -14.65 1.08
C SER A 100 -26.49 -15.33 0.86
N ASP A 101 -27.57 -14.69 1.31
CA ASP A 101 -28.94 -15.09 1.01
C ASP A 101 -29.36 -14.74 -0.43
N ASP A 102 -28.69 -13.76 -1.04
CA ASP A 102 -28.84 -13.43 -2.46
C ASP A 102 -28.17 -14.52 -3.33
N SER A 103 -28.97 -15.16 -4.19
CA SER A 103 -28.54 -16.31 -5.01
C SER A 103 -27.45 -15.99 -6.01
N ASP A 104 -27.38 -14.75 -6.51
CA ASP A 104 -26.36 -14.36 -7.48
C ASP A 104 -25.05 -14.02 -6.77
N LYS A 105 -25.12 -13.30 -5.65
CA LYS A 105 -23.92 -13.04 -4.83
C LYS A 105 -23.34 -14.33 -4.27
N LYS A 106 -24.19 -15.25 -3.80
CA LYS A 106 -23.79 -16.55 -3.23
C LYS A 106 -22.93 -17.40 -4.16
N LYS A 107 -23.05 -17.24 -5.49
CA LYS A 107 -22.23 -17.97 -6.46
C LYS A 107 -20.77 -17.52 -6.43
N HIS A 108 -20.50 -16.26 -6.11
CA HIS A 108 -19.20 -15.63 -6.31
C HIS A 108 -18.54 -15.11 -5.03
N TYR A 109 -19.34 -14.77 -4.01
CA TYR A 109 -18.88 -14.07 -2.81
C TYR A 109 -19.26 -14.79 -1.51
N TYR A 110 -18.42 -14.61 -0.49
CA TYR A 110 -18.82 -14.73 0.91
C TYR A 110 -19.13 -13.34 1.47
N GLU A 111 -20.03 -13.30 2.44
CA GLU A 111 -20.26 -12.13 3.29
C GLU A 111 -19.36 -12.21 4.51
N PHE A 112 -18.92 -11.07 5.04
CA PHE A 112 -18.23 -11.00 6.33
C PHE A 112 -18.50 -9.67 7.04
N ASP A 113 -18.30 -9.68 8.35
CA ASP A 113 -18.50 -8.52 9.24
C ASP A 113 -17.47 -8.46 10.38
N ALA A 114 -16.48 -9.35 10.39
CA ALA A 114 -15.42 -9.33 11.38
C ALA A 114 -14.15 -10.03 10.88
N ILE A 115 -13.02 -9.65 11.47
CA ILE A 115 -11.73 -10.31 11.31
C ILE A 115 -11.16 -10.70 12.68
N LYS A 116 -10.73 -11.95 12.80
CA LYS A 116 -9.97 -12.45 13.95
C LYS A 116 -8.49 -12.44 13.62
N LEU A 117 -7.69 -11.91 14.53
CA LEU A 117 -6.25 -11.76 14.39
C LEU A 117 -5.54 -12.59 15.43
N TYR A 118 -4.47 -13.24 15.02
CA TYR A 118 -3.66 -14.14 15.84
C TYR A 118 -2.19 -13.76 15.73
N ASP A 119 -1.45 -13.96 16.80
CA ASP A 119 0.01 -13.74 16.83
C ASP A 119 0.77 -14.81 16.04
N SER A 120 2.10 -14.68 15.98
CA SER A 120 2.98 -15.64 15.32
C SER A 120 2.88 -17.07 15.88
N ASN A 121 2.34 -17.26 17.10
CA ASN A 121 2.10 -18.55 17.73
C ASN A 121 0.66 -19.05 17.52
N ARG A 122 -0.12 -18.40 16.66
CA ARG A 122 -1.55 -18.67 16.38
C ARG A 122 -2.45 -18.49 17.60
N LYS A 123 -2.04 -17.70 18.60
CA LYS A 123 -2.90 -17.33 19.72
C LYS A 123 -3.76 -16.13 19.32
N LEU A 124 -5.07 -16.19 19.59
CA LEU A 124 -5.99 -15.10 19.31
C LEU A 124 -5.53 -13.83 20.05
N LEU A 125 -5.27 -12.77 19.28
CA LEU A 125 -4.95 -11.43 19.77
C LEU A 125 -6.22 -10.61 19.98
N GLN A 126 -7.09 -10.59 18.97
CA GLN A 126 -8.32 -9.84 18.98
C GLN A 126 -9.29 -10.29 17.89
N GLU A 127 -10.54 -9.90 18.05
CA GLU A 127 -11.56 -9.88 17.01
C GLU A 127 -11.96 -8.43 16.80
N VAL A 128 -11.99 -8.00 15.54
CA VAL A 128 -12.36 -6.63 15.15
C VAL A 128 -13.62 -6.72 14.32
N GLU A 129 -14.68 -6.08 14.81
CA GLU A 129 -15.92 -5.89 14.05
C GLU A 129 -15.69 -4.90 12.93
N LEU A 130 -16.21 -5.23 11.74
CA LEU A 130 -16.08 -4.45 10.52
C LEU A 130 -17.47 -4.18 9.95
N PRO A 131 -17.64 -3.12 9.15
CA PRO A 131 -18.85 -2.96 8.37
C PRO A 131 -19.09 -4.20 7.49
N PHE A 132 -20.36 -4.58 7.35
CA PHE A 132 -20.76 -5.69 6.49
C PHE A 132 -20.23 -5.53 5.06
N SER A 133 -19.64 -6.60 4.53
CA SER A 133 -18.97 -6.58 3.24
C SER A 133 -18.88 -7.95 2.58
N TYR A 134 -18.21 -7.99 1.42
CA TYR A 134 -18.05 -9.19 0.62
C TYR A 134 -16.59 -9.49 0.29
N CYS A 135 -16.25 -10.76 0.14
CA CYS A 135 -14.98 -11.22 -0.45
C CYS A 135 -15.24 -12.33 -1.47
N TYR A 136 -14.35 -12.54 -2.45
CA TYR A 136 -14.52 -13.60 -3.43
C TYR A 136 -14.39 -14.99 -2.78
N LYS A 137 -15.15 -15.97 -3.27
CA LYS A 137 -15.02 -17.37 -2.82
C LYS A 137 -13.76 -18.07 -3.35
N GLN A 138 -13.25 -17.62 -4.50
CA GLN A 138 -12.17 -18.29 -5.26
C GLN A 138 -10.81 -17.62 -5.09
N GLU A 139 -10.75 -16.50 -4.36
CA GLU A 139 -9.52 -15.76 -4.10
C GLU A 139 -9.29 -15.73 -2.59
N GLU A 140 -8.04 -15.87 -2.17
CA GLU A 140 -7.68 -15.49 -0.81
C GLU A 140 -7.93 -14.00 -0.64
N LEU A 141 -8.42 -13.62 0.55
CA LEU A 141 -8.62 -12.23 0.86
C LEU A 141 -7.28 -11.51 0.71
N ASN A 142 -7.25 -10.45 -0.09
CA ASN A 142 -6.06 -9.63 -0.12
C ASN A 142 -6.01 -8.83 1.18
N THR A 143 -4.98 -9.09 1.99
CA THR A 143 -4.64 -8.29 3.17
C THR A 143 -3.21 -7.83 3.01
N ILE A 144 -2.95 -6.56 3.30
CA ILE A 144 -1.59 -6.03 3.28
C ILE A 144 -1.25 -5.44 4.65
N LEU A 145 0.04 -5.42 4.95
CA LEU A 145 0.61 -4.69 6.06
C LEU A 145 1.34 -3.48 5.50
N GLU A 146 0.95 -2.28 5.93
CA GLU A 146 1.50 -1.01 5.43
C GLU A 146 1.24 0.08 6.48
N ASP A 147 2.16 1.02 6.68
CA ASP A 147 2.06 2.09 7.69
C ASP A 147 1.29 3.31 7.14
N TYR A 148 0.00 3.42 7.45
CA TYR A 148 -0.91 4.45 6.94
C TYR A 148 -0.98 5.71 7.82
N ASN A 149 -0.51 5.65 9.06
CA ASN A 149 -0.43 6.81 9.95
C ASN A 149 1.00 7.36 10.10
N PHE A 150 1.98 6.72 9.47
CA PHE A 150 3.41 7.06 9.46
C PHE A 150 4.05 7.04 10.86
N ASP A 151 3.56 6.19 11.76
CA ASP A 151 4.08 6.09 13.13
C ASP A 151 5.23 5.07 13.27
N GLY A 152 5.57 4.39 12.18
CA GLY A 152 6.59 3.35 12.08
C GLY A 152 6.09 1.94 12.44
N TYR A 153 4.80 1.74 12.75
CA TYR A 153 4.22 0.42 12.92
C TYR A 153 3.37 0.04 11.71
N LEU A 154 3.40 -1.23 11.34
CA LEU A 154 2.60 -1.72 10.21
C LEU A 154 1.12 -1.83 10.61
N ASP A 155 0.25 -1.16 9.85
CA ASP A 155 -1.19 -1.28 9.97
C ASP A 155 -1.72 -2.42 9.12
N LEU A 156 -2.90 -2.93 9.47
CA LEU A 156 -3.56 -3.97 8.69
C LEU A 156 -4.62 -3.37 7.77
N VAL A 157 -4.49 -3.62 6.47
CA VAL A 157 -5.50 -3.26 5.49
C VAL A 157 -6.21 -4.51 5.00
N VAL A 158 -7.53 -4.50 5.12
CA VAL A 158 -8.41 -5.58 4.66
C VAL A 158 -9.14 -5.12 3.40
N TYR A 159 -8.83 -5.74 2.27
CA TYR A 159 -9.56 -5.46 1.03
C TYR A 159 -10.93 -6.14 1.09
N HIS A 160 -11.95 -5.42 0.64
CA HIS A 160 -13.31 -5.94 0.55
C HIS A 160 -13.93 -5.60 -0.80
N ARG A 161 -15.07 -6.20 -1.13
CA ARG A 161 -15.73 -6.05 -2.44
C ARG A 161 -17.12 -5.44 -2.31
N PHE A 162 -17.52 -4.76 -3.39
CA PHE A 162 -18.88 -4.30 -3.63
C PHE A 162 -19.45 -5.10 -4.82
N PRO A 163 -20.22 -6.17 -4.57
CA PRO A 163 -20.70 -7.04 -5.63
C PRO A 163 -21.43 -6.29 -6.73
N PHE A 164 -21.11 -6.65 -7.99
CA PHE A 164 -21.77 -6.16 -9.19
C PHE A 164 -21.68 -4.65 -9.43
N GLN A 165 -20.70 -3.97 -8.82
CA GLN A 165 -20.34 -2.62 -9.20
C GLN A 165 -19.31 -2.66 -10.35
N ALA A 166 -19.51 -1.85 -11.39
CA ALA A 166 -18.65 -1.89 -12.58
C ALA A 166 -17.34 -1.08 -12.44
N ARG A 167 -17.25 -0.18 -11.45
CA ARG A 167 -16.06 0.66 -11.22
C ARG A 167 -15.67 0.57 -9.76
N ARG A 168 -14.39 0.29 -9.48
CA ARG A 168 -13.82 0.17 -8.13
C ARG A 168 -14.73 -0.67 -7.25
N ASP A 169 -14.96 -1.90 -7.67
CA ASP A 169 -15.76 -2.91 -6.98
C ASP A 169 -15.10 -3.41 -5.68
N TYR A 170 -14.22 -2.59 -5.10
CA TYR A 170 -13.48 -2.88 -3.91
C TYR A 170 -13.30 -1.66 -3.03
N GLY A 171 -13.11 -1.92 -1.75
CA GLY A 171 -12.80 -0.93 -0.73
C GLY A 171 -11.73 -1.45 0.22
N LEU A 172 -11.30 -0.59 1.14
CA LEU A 172 -10.33 -0.90 2.18
C LEU A 172 -10.95 -0.67 3.56
N TYR A 173 -10.80 -1.64 4.46
CA TYR A 173 -10.89 -1.40 5.90
C TYR A 173 -9.47 -1.25 6.45
N LEU A 174 -9.19 -0.10 7.05
CA LEU A 174 -7.91 0.19 7.69
C LEU A 174 -8.04 -0.02 9.19
N LEU A 175 -7.18 -0.89 9.72
CA LEU A 175 -7.06 -1.16 11.13
C LEU A 175 -5.67 -0.68 11.56
N ILE A 176 -5.62 0.44 12.27
CA ILE A 176 -4.37 1.09 12.68
C ILE A 176 -3.81 0.38 13.92
N TYR A 177 -2.52 0.05 13.90
CA TYR A 177 -1.87 -0.61 15.02
C TYR A 177 -1.59 0.37 16.17
N ASN A 178 -2.07 0.03 17.35
CA ASN A 178 -1.80 0.78 18.57
C ASN A 178 -0.68 0.07 19.36
N PRO A 179 0.54 0.64 19.41
CA PRO A 179 1.67 0.00 20.09
C PRO A 179 1.54 -0.09 21.61
N VAL A 180 0.68 0.75 22.21
CA VAL A 180 0.43 0.73 23.66
C VAL A 180 -0.47 -0.44 24.03
N SER A 181 -1.58 -0.61 23.31
CA SER A 181 -2.55 -1.69 23.55
C SER A 181 -2.14 -3.01 22.88
N LYS A 182 -1.20 -2.97 21.92
CA LYS A 182 -0.77 -4.09 21.06
C LYS A 182 -1.93 -4.70 20.28
N LYS A 183 -2.83 -3.85 19.82
CA LYS A 183 -4.06 -4.19 19.12
C LYS A 183 -4.23 -3.28 17.91
N PHE A 184 -5.07 -3.69 16.98
CA PHE A 184 -5.47 -2.86 15.85
C PHE A 184 -6.85 -2.29 16.06
N ASP A 185 -6.98 -1.00 15.80
CA ASP A 185 -8.21 -0.22 15.94
C ASP A 185 -8.76 0.11 14.55
N TYR A 186 -9.99 -0.32 14.25
CA TYR A 186 -10.64 0.01 12.97
C TYR A 186 -10.92 1.52 12.90
N GLN A 187 -10.49 2.17 11.81
CA GLN A 187 -10.65 3.61 11.59
C GLN A 187 -11.71 3.89 10.52
N PRO A 188 -12.97 4.13 10.89
CA PRO A 188 -14.04 4.42 9.92
C PRO A 188 -13.80 5.72 9.15
N GLN A 189 -13.09 6.71 9.73
CA GLN A 189 -12.87 8.01 9.09
C GLN A 189 -12.11 7.93 7.76
N TYR A 190 -11.25 6.92 7.55
CA TYR A 190 -10.57 6.72 6.27
C TYR A 190 -11.57 6.43 5.14
N ARG A 191 -12.60 5.62 5.44
CA ARG A 191 -13.65 5.32 4.47
C ARG A 191 -14.54 6.54 4.24
N GLU A 192 -14.88 7.27 5.29
CA GLU A 192 -15.71 8.47 5.20
C GLU A 192 -15.04 9.57 4.39
N GLU A 193 -13.73 9.75 4.56
CA GLU A 193 -12.95 10.78 3.84
C GLU A 193 -12.61 10.36 2.41
N PHE A 194 -12.17 9.11 2.18
CA PHE A 194 -11.58 8.70 0.90
C PHE A 194 -12.49 7.80 0.04
N GLY A 195 -13.59 7.30 0.61
CA GLY A 195 -14.59 6.47 -0.05
C GLY A 195 -14.16 5.01 -0.27
N HIS A 196 -13.15 4.78 -1.12
CA HIS A 196 -12.88 3.45 -1.68
C HIS A 196 -11.43 2.99 -1.64
N TYR A 197 -10.48 3.86 -1.99
CA TYR A 197 -9.07 3.47 -2.07
C TYR A 197 -8.17 4.65 -1.74
N VAL A 198 -7.19 4.38 -0.89
CA VAL A 198 -6.14 5.30 -0.48
C VAL A 198 -4.84 4.50 -0.47
N ARG A 199 -3.74 5.13 -0.86
CA ARG A 199 -2.39 4.54 -0.89
C ARG A 199 -1.45 5.36 -0.01
N ALA A 200 -0.54 4.72 0.72
CA ALA A 200 0.53 5.44 1.40
C ALA A 200 1.68 5.78 0.43
N ASP A 201 2.20 7.00 0.51
CA ASP A 201 3.46 7.42 -0.10
C ASP A 201 4.48 7.67 1.01
N HIS A 202 5.17 6.62 1.42
CA HIS A 202 6.13 6.64 2.54
C HIS A 202 7.32 7.58 2.30
N LEU A 203 7.68 7.89 1.05
CA LEU A 203 8.76 8.85 0.77
C LEU A 203 8.36 10.28 1.11
N LYS A 204 7.06 10.59 1.02
CA LYS A 204 6.50 11.91 1.31
C LYS A 204 5.75 11.97 2.64
N GLU A 205 5.50 10.82 3.25
CA GLU A 205 4.64 10.68 4.43
C GLU A 205 3.25 11.29 4.18
N VAL A 206 2.65 10.94 3.04
CA VAL A 206 1.30 11.37 2.67
C VAL A 206 0.44 10.20 2.21
N LEU A 207 -0.85 10.31 2.47
CA LEU A 207 -1.87 9.47 1.86
C LEU A 207 -2.27 10.04 0.51
N VAL A 208 -2.33 9.18 -0.49
CA VAL A 208 -2.67 9.53 -1.87
C VAL A 208 -4.02 8.93 -2.24
N VAL A 209 -4.93 9.78 -2.69
CA VAL A 209 -6.23 9.38 -3.24
C VAL A 209 -6.31 9.85 -4.68
N GLU A 210 -6.56 8.92 -5.58
CA GLU A 210 -6.72 9.21 -7.00
C GLU A 210 -8.16 8.90 -7.42
N THR A 211 -8.75 9.77 -8.24
CA THR A 211 -10.07 9.57 -8.83
C THR A 211 -9.97 9.70 -10.33
N ALA A 212 -10.58 8.78 -11.07
CA ALA A 212 -10.71 8.88 -12.51
C ALA A 212 -12.15 8.54 -12.90
N ASP A 213 -12.77 9.36 -13.73
CA ASP A 213 -14.15 9.15 -14.18
C ASP A 213 -14.24 8.30 -15.46
N GLY A 214 -13.11 7.80 -15.95
CA GLY A 214 -13.00 7.01 -17.17
C GLY A 214 -13.41 7.74 -18.46
N ARG A 215 -13.52 9.07 -18.42
CA ARG A 215 -13.76 9.96 -19.56
C ARG A 215 -12.60 10.93 -19.79
N GLY A 216 -11.48 10.75 -19.07
CA GLY A 216 -10.32 11.61 -19.15
C GLY A 216 -10.29 12.71 -18.09
N ASN A 217 -11.21 12.70 -17.11
CA ASN A 217 -11.11 13.55 -15.94
C ASN A 217 -10.45 12.78 -14.79
N GLU A 218 -9.33 13.31 -14.31
CA GLU A 218 -8.51 12.71 -13.26
C GLU A 218 -8.26 13.72 -12.16
N SER A 219 -8.21 13.26 -10.92
CA SER A 219 -7.74 14.09 -9.81
C SER A 219 -6.97 13.28 -8.79
N LYS A 220 -6.04 13.94 -8.12
CA LYS A 220 -5.14 13.39 -7.12
C LYS A 220 -5.11 14.30 -5.91
N TYR A 221 -5.31 13.72 -4.74
CA TYR A 221 -5.24 14.38 -3.45
C TYR A 221 -4.09 13.76 -2.65
N GLU A 222 -3.26 14.60 -2.03
CA GLU A 222 -2.23 14.18 -1.08
C GLU A 222 -2.58 14.75 0.30
N TYR A 223 -2.70 13.89 1.31
CA TYR A 223 -3.05 14.24 2.69
C TYR A 223 -1.92 13.91 3.65
N LYS A 224 -1.58 14.83 4.56
CA LYS A 224 -0.79 14.52 5.74
C LYS A 224 -1.67 13.96 6.85
N VAL A 225 -1.16 12.97 7.58
CA VAL A 225 -1.78 12.44 8.79
C VAL A 225 -1.08 13.07 9.99
N ILE A 226 -1.81 13.76 10.85
CA ILE A 226 -1.29 14.34 12.10
C ILE A 226 -2.31 14.09 13.19
N ASP A 227 -1.93 13.42 14.26
CA ASP A 227 -2.81 13.05 15.38
C ASP A 227 -4.13 12.44 14.88
N ASP A 228 -4.05 11.44 13.99
CA ASP A 228 -5.17 10.74 13.35
C ASP A 228 -6.11 11.60 12.48
N ASN A 229 -5.75 12.86 12.20
CA ASN A 229 -6.50 13.76 11.33
C ASN A 229 -5.84 13.89 9.95
N PHE A 230 -6.67 14.03 8.91
CA PHE A 230 -6.23 14.20 7.53
C PHE A 230 -6.21 15.67 7.14
N TYR A 231 -5.06 16.11 6.63
CA TYR A 231 -4.88 17.47 6.14
C TYR A 231 -4.46 17.44 4.69
N LEU A 232 -5.31 17.95 3.80
CA LEU A 232 -4.96 18.14 2.40
C LEU A 232 -3.72 19.02 2.29
N VAL A 233 -2.68 18.55 1.61
CA VAL A 233 -1.44 19.29 1.34
C VAL A 233 -1.22 19.54 -0.15
N ARG A 234 -1.81 18.71 -1.01
CA ARG A 234 -1.78 18.92 -2.46
C ARG A 234 -3.04 18.40 -3.12
N TYR A 235 -3.52 19.15 -4.09
CA TYR A 235 -4.55 18.75 -5.03
C TYR A 235 -4.02 18.96 -6.44
N TRP A 236 -4.26 17.98 -7.30
CA TRP A 236 -4.03 18.09 -8.73
C TRP A 236 -5.25 17.55 -9.46
N SER A 237 -5.64 18.18 -10.56
CA SER A 237 -6.62 17.62 -11.47
C SER A 237 -6.29 17.93 -12.92
N GLN A 238 -6.86 17.09 -13.80
CA GLN A 238 -6.83 17.29 -15.23
C GLN A 238 -8.20 16.94 -15.82
N THR A 239 -8.65 17.74 -16.77
CA THR A 239 -9.89 17.49 -17.52
C THR A 239 -9.62 16.79 -18.84
N GLU A 240 -10.66 16.20 -19.42
CA GLU A 240 -10.61 15.59 -20.75
C GLU A 240 -10.19 16.57 -21.86
N PHE A 241 -10.33 17.89 -21.62
CA PHE A 241 -9.96 18.96 -22.54
C PHE A 241 -8.51 19.42 -22.38
N GLY A 242 -7.76 18.85 -21.44
CA GLY A 242 -6.37 19.16 -21.17
C GLY A 242 -6.16 20.34 -20.21
N ASP A 243 -7.22 20.90 -19.64
CA ASP A 243 -7.09 21.86 -18.55
C ASP A 243 -6.55 21.13 -17.32
N SER A 244 -5.60 21.73 -16.62
CA SER A 244 -5.08 21.20 -15.37
C SER A 244 -5.06 22.27 -14.29
N GLU A 245 -5.24 21.82 -13.05
CA GLU A 245 -5.16 22.67 -11.88
C GLU A 245 -4.25 21.98 -10.85
N GLU A 246 -3.37 22.77 -10.23
CA GLU A 246 -2.58 22.31 -9.09
C GLU A 246 -2.68 23.29 -7.94
N ILE A 247 -3.15 22.82 -6.78
CA ILE A 247 -3.26 23.61 -5.55
C ILE A 247 -2.37 22.97 -4.47
N SER A 248 -1.56 23.80 -3.82
CA SER A 248 -0.77 23.40 -2.65
C SER A 248 -1.33 24.04 -1.40
N TYR A 249 -1.29 23.29 -0.30
CA TYR A 249 -1.79 23.71 1.00
C TYR A 249 -0.72 23.54 2.08
N GLU A 250 -0.80 24.34 3.14
CA GLU A 250 -0.02 24.18 4.36
C GLU A 250 -0.97 23.95 5.54
N VAL A 251 -0.56 23.12 6.51
CA VAL A 251 -1.31 22.91 7.75
C VAL A 251 -1.02 24.04 8.73
N ARG A 252 -2.02 24.86 9.03
CA ARG A 252 -1.95 25.97 10.01
C ARG A 252 -3.15 25.89 10.95
N ASP A 253 -2.90 25.91 12.25
CA ASP A 253 -3.93 25.90 13.29
C ASP A 253 -4.98 24.78 13.10
N GLY A 254 -4.51 23.57 12.74
CA GLY A 254 -5.38 22.41 12.51
C GLY A 254 -6.26 22.54 11.25
N LYS A 255 -5.81 23.26 10.22
CA LYS A 255 -6.52 23.40 8.94
C LYS A 255 -5.56 23.39 7.76
N SER A 256 -6.02 22.87 6.63
CA SER A 256 -5.37 23.06 5.33
C SER A 256 -5.64 24.47 4.79
N VAL A 257 -4.60 25.27 4.63
CA VAL A 257 -4.67 26.65 4.09
C VAL A 257 -3.99 26.68 2.73
N GLU A 258 -4.71 27.10 1.69
CA GLU A 258 -4.16 27.25 0.34
C GLU A 258 -2.99 28.25 0.34
N ILE A 259 -1.87 27.85 -0.24
CA ILE A 259 -0.65 28.68 -0.34
C ILE A 259 -0.26 28.99 -1.79
N ASN A 260 -0.73 28.19 -2.75
CA ASN A 260 -0.41 28.36 -4.16
C ASN A 260 -1.45 27.64 -5.03
N ARG A 261 -1.79 28.24 -6.17
CA ARG A 261 -2.64 27.68 -7.23
C ARG A 261 -2.01 27.96 -8.58
N ARG A 262 -1.95 26.94 -9.44
CA ARG A 262 -1.41 27.01 -10.81
C ARG A 262 -2.38 26.40 -11.79
#